data_AF-A0A317HHZ4-F1
#
_entry.id   AF-A0A317HHZ4-F1
#
_cell.length_a   1.000
_cell.length_b   1.000
_cell.length_c   1.000
_cell.angle_alpha   90.00
_cell.angle_beta   90.00
_cell.angle_gamma   90.00
#
_symmetry.space_group_name_H-M   'P 1'
#
loop_
_entity.id
_entity.type
_entity.pdbx_description
1 polymer ?
#
loop_
_entity_poly.entity_id
_entity_poly.type
_entity_poly.pdbx_seq_one_letter_code
_entity_poly.pdbx_strand_id
1 'polypeptide(L)' 'MLTPEEFGAYAGIGRSTTYALLRRDEIPHVRLGRSIRIPKTAARRAGVE' A
#
# COMPACT_ATOMS: atom_id res chain seq x y z
N MET A 1 -5.70 -7.89 -4.64
CA MET A 1 -5.55 -6.43 -4.50
C MET A 1 -6.05 -6.04 -3.12
N LEU A 2 -5.26 -5.30 -2.35
CA LEU A 2 -5.55 -4.86 -0.98
C LEU A 2 -5.99 -3.40 -0.97
N THR A 3 -6.84 -3.01 -0.03
CA THR A 3 -7.02 -1.59 0.34
C THR A 3 -5.78 -1.05 1.07
N PRO A 4 -5.63 0.27 1.26
CA PRO A 4 -4.52 0.83 2.04
C PRO A 4 -4.46 0.28 3.48
N GLU A 5 -5.62 0.02 4.09
CA GLU A 5 -5.70 -0.51 5.45
C GLU A 5 -5.29 -1.98 5.49
N GLU A 6 -5.81 -2.80 4.58
CA GLU A 6 -5.40 -4.20 4.45
C GLU A 6 -3.92 -4.33 4.07
N PHE A 7 -3.39 -3.43 3.23
CA PHE A 7 -1.97 -3.41 2.88
C PHE A 7 -1.10 -3.06 4.09
N GLY A 8 -1.51 -2.08 4.89
CA GLY A 8 -0.80 -1.75 6.13
C GLY A 8 -0.74 -2.92 7.09
N ALA A 9 -1.88 -3.58 7.31
CA ALA A 9 -1.94 -4.79 8.14
C ALA A 9 -1.08 -5.94 7.57
N TYR A 10 -1.12 -6.15 6.25
CA TYR A 10 -0.34 -7.18 5.58
C TYR A 10 1.16 -6.92 5.61
N ALA A 11 1.57 -5.67 5.41
CA ALA A 11 2.98 -5.26 5.40
C ALA A 11 3.48 -4.83 6.78
N GLY A 12 2.72 -5.01 7.87
CA GLY A 12 3.13 -4.64 9.22
C GLY A 12 3.39 -3.13 9.43
N ILE A 13 2.83 -2.26 8.59
CA ILE A 13 3.01 -0.80 8.68
C ILE A 13 1.72 -0.09 9.05
N GLY A 14 1.85 1.01 9.81
CA GLY A 14 0.72 1.84 10.20
C GLY A 14 0.08 2.57 9.02
N ARG A 15 -1.20 2.93 9.17
CA ARG A 15 -1.99 3.66 8.16
C ARG A 15 -1.29 4.93 7.65
N SER A 16 -0.73 5.74 8.55
CA SER A 16 0.01 6.96 8.18
C SER A 16 1.20 6.66 7.26
N THR A 17 1.96 5.61 7.56
CA THR A 17 3.10 5.18 6.73
C THR A 17 2.63 4.68 5.37
N THR A 18 1.56 3.88 5.31
CA THR A 18 0.99 3.43 4.03
C THR A 18 0.59 4.60 3.15
N TYR A 19 -0.11 5.60 3.70
CA TYR A 19 -0.52 6.78 2.94
C TYR A 19 0.67 7.68 2.56
N ALA A 20 1.72 7.74 3.39
CA ALA A 20 2.95 8.45 3.03
C ALA A 20 3.64 7.79 1.83
N LEU A 21 3.76 6.46 1.81
CA LEU A 21 4.32 5.69 0.70
C LEU A 21 3.48 5.84 -0.58
N LEU A 22 2.16 5.80 -0.46
CA LEU A 22 1.25 6.07 -1.59
C LEU A 22 1.43 7.49 -2.14
N ARG A 23 1.56 8.49 -1.26
CA ARG A 23 1.74 9.90 -1.67
C ARG A 23 3.09 10.16 -2.33
N ARG A 24 4.11 9.38 -1.95
CA ARG A 24 5.47 9.44 -2.52
C ARG A 24 5.67 8.54 -3.74
N ASP A 25 4.64 7.79 -4.14
CA ASP A 25 4.68 6.79 -5.22
C ASP A 25 5.74 5.68 -5.01
N GLU A 26 6.11 5.41 -3.75
CA GLU A 26 7.12 4.39 -3.40
C GLU A 26 6.56 2.96 -3.49
N ILE A 27 5.23 2.80 -3.47
CA ILE A 27 4.56 1.52 -3.65
C ILE A 27 3.62 1.55 -4.86
N PRO A 28 3.62 0.50 -5.70
CA PRO A 28 2.72 0.43 -6.85
C PRO A 28 1.27 0.38 -6.38
N HIS A 29 0.41 1.19 -6.98
CA HIS A 29 -1.00 1.22 -6.66
C HIS A 29 -1.86 1.51 -7.90
N VAL A 30 -3.11 1.10 -7.85
CA VAL A 30 -4.12 1.34 -8.90
C VAL A 30 -5.27 2.11 -8.28
N ARG A 31 -5.65 3.24 -8.89
CA ARG A 31 -6.85 3.98 -8.51
C ARG A 31 -8.03 3.44 -9.30
N LEU A 32 -9.02 2.93 -8.57
CA LEU A 32 -10.31 2.50 -9.12
C LEU A 32 -11.38 3.47 -8.64
N GLY A 33 -11.57 4.56 -9.40
CA GLY A 33 -12.41 5.68 -8.99
C GLY A 33 -11.87 6.37 -7.74
N ARG A 34 -12.67 6.40 -6.67
CA ARG A 34 -12.28 6.96 -5.36
C ARG A 34 -11.49 5.98 -4.49
N SER A 35 -11.38 4.72 -4.90
CA SER A 35 -10.69 3.68 -4.14
C SER A 35 -9.26 3.48 -4.62
N ILE A 36 -8.35 3.20 -3.69
CA ILE A 36 -6.96 2.80 -3.97
C ILE A 36 -6.84 1.30 -3.76
N ARG A 37 -6.19 0.62 -4.69
CA ARG A 37 -5.93 -0.81 -4.65
C ARG A 37 -4.43 -1.07 -4.80
N ILE A 38 -3.87 -1.86 -3.91
CA ILE A 38 -2.44 -2.14 -3.83
C ILE A 38 -2.24 -3.65 -4.07
N PRO A 39 -1.41 -4.07 -5.04
CA PRO A 39 -1.11 -5.48 -5.22
C PRO A 39 -0.29 -6.00 -4.04
N LYS A 40 -0.50 -7.25 -3.61
CA LYS A 40 0.24 -7.85 -2.49
C LYS A 40 1.76 -7.85 -2.73
N THR A 41 2.17 -7.99 -3.99
CA THR A 41 3.58 -7.92 -4.42
C THR A 41 4.25 -6.57 -4.12
N ALA A 42 3.47 -5.52 -3.84
CA ALA A 42 4.00 -4.22 -3.42
C ALA A 42 4.75 -4.27 -2.08
N ALA A 43 4.37 -5.18 -1.17
CA ALA A 43 5.00 -5.30 0.15
C ALA A 43 6.49 -5.66 0.03
N ARG A 44 6.82 -6.61 -0.87
CA ARG A 44 8.20 -6.99 -1.20
C ARG A 44 9.04 -5.80 -1.70
N ARG A 45 8.41 -4.84 -2.37
CA ARG A 45 9.09 -3.62 -2.86
C ARG A 45 9.31 -2.59 -1.76
N ALA A 46 8.42 -2.54 -0.77
CA ALA A 46 8.55 -1.67 0.40
C ALA A 46 9.62 -2.16 1.39
N GLY A 47 10.21 -3.34 1.17
CA GLY A 47 11.21 -3.93 2.06
C GLY A 47 10.62 -4.42 3.39
N VAL A 48 9.31 -4.68 3.42
CA VAL A 48 8.61 -5.19 4.61
C VAL A 48 8.01 -6.54 4.24
N GLU A 49 8.62 -7.61 4.76
CA GLU A 49 8.17 -9.00 4.63
C GLU A 49 7.63 -9.51 5.97
#